data_AF-A0A4R5KPV7-F1
#
_entry.id   AF-A0A4R5KPV7-F1
#
_cell.length_a   1.000
_cell.length_b   1.000
_cell.length_c   1.000
_cell.angle_alpha   90.00
_cell.angle_beta   90.00
_cell.angle_gamma   90.00
#
_symmetry.space_group_name_H-M   'P 1'
#
loop_
_entity.id
_entity.type
_entity.pdbx_description
1 polymer ?
#
loop_
_entity_poly.entity_id
_entity_poly.type
_entity_poly.pdbx_seq_one_letter_code
_entity_poly.pdbx_strand_id
1 'polypeptide(L)'
;MKRKKKLYIYVLLLFLVVWPVYQIVGMLGGHAEKQNAGKLLYQVSMFQMELLGSFLNDVNQMQGTGGLDLLRQAVYTANFTHEHLVLAFGEDRLTPLNGLTQLMQYVVRLQIGGQRPLKADEAQTLEQIRKQYADMFDAYGKLMSPSYSIVSAQNDKLMKADKAMTELLRKKLLQ
;
A
#
# COMPACT_ATOMS: atom_id res chain seq x y z
N MET A 1 25.45 -1.41 -61.59
CA MET A 1 24.95 -0.48 -60.53
C MET A 1 23.44 -0.54 -60.26
N LYS A 2 22.55 -0.65 -61.27
CA LYS A 2 21.08 -0.58 -61.06
C LYS A 2 20.47 -1.69 -60.17
N ARG A 3 20.98 -2.93 -60.24
CA ARG A 3 20.51 -4.06 -59.40
C ARG A 3 20.83 -3.87 -57.91
N LYS A 4 22.00 -3.31 -57.58
CA LYS A 4 22.38 -3.02 -56.17
C LYS A 4 21.49 -1.94 -55.56
N LYS A 5 21.15 -0.88 -56.31
CA LYS A 5 20.19 0.16 -55.86
C LYS A 5 18.80 -0.41 -55.55
N LYS A 6 18.28 -1.33 -56.36
CA LYS A 6 16.99 -2.00 -56.08
C LYS A 6 17.05 -2.82 -54.79
N LEU A 7 18.16 -3.52 -54.54
CA LEU A 7 18.36 -4.29 -53.31
C LEU A 7 18.32 -3.39 -52.06
N TYR A 8 19.03 -2.25 -52.08
CA TYR A 8 19.00 -1.28 -50.98
C TYR A 8 17.60 -0.73 -50.71
N ILE A 9 16.83 -0.44 -51.77
CA ILE A 9 15.45 0.03 -51.64
C ILE A 9 14.58 -1.04 -50.98
N TYR A 10 14.71 -2.32 -51.37
CA TYR A 10 13.95 -3.40 -50.74
C TYR A 10 14.31 -3.63 -49.29
N VAL A 11 15.60 -3.56 -48.92
CA VAL A 11 16.04 -3.67 -47.52
C VAL A 11 15.51 -2.50 -46.69
N LEU A 12 15.55 -1.29 -47.24
CA LEU A 12 15.02 -0.10 -46.57
C LEU A 12 13.51 -0.20 -46.35
N LEU A 13 12.76 -0.65 -47.37
CA LEU A 13 11.32 -0.89 -47.27
C LEU A 13 10.99 -1.95 -46.21
N LEU A 14 11.75 -3.04 -46.18
CA LEU A 14 11.56 -4.11 -45.21
C LEU A 14 11.84 -3.60 -43.79
N PHE A 15 12.89 -2.81 -43.59
CA PHE A 15 13.20 -2.21 -42.29
C PHE A 15 12.09 -1.26 -41.82
N LEU A 16 11.55 -0.45 -42.74
CA LEU A 16 10.51 0.54 -42.45
C LEU A 16 9.16 -0.10 -42.06
N VAL A 17 8.93 -1.36 -42.47
CA VAL A 17 7.73 -2.13 -42.11
C VAL A 17 7.96 -2.99 -40.86
N VAL A 18 9.10 -3.67 -40.75
CA VAL A 18 9.39 -4.57 -39.62
C VAL A 18 9.57 -3.79 -38.32
N TRP A 19 10.17 -2.60 -38.36
CA TRP A 19 10.40 -1.76 -37.18
C TRP A 19 9.10 -1.35 -36.45
N PRO A 20 8.08 -0.75 -37.11
CA PRO A 20 6.83 -0.39 -36.43
C PRO A 20 6.04 -1.62 -35.98
N VAL A 21 6.07 -2.72 -36.73
CA VAL A 21 5.40 -3.97 -36.32
C VAL A 21 6.04 -4.51 -35.03
N TYR A 22 7.38 -4.48 -34.92
CA TYR A 22 8.08 -4.86 -33.70
C TYR A 22 7.72 -3.95 -32.52
N GLN A 23 7.60 -2.63 -32.72
CA GLN A 23 7.16 -1.71 -31.67
C GLN A 23 5.71 -1.98 -31.22
N ILE A 24 4.80 -2.26 -32.14
CA ILE A 24 3.39 -2.57 -31.82
C ILE A 24 3.30 -3.88 -31.04
N VAL A 25 4.04 -4.92 -31.44
CA VAL A 25 4.09 -6.20 -30.71
C VAL A 25 4.70 -6.01 -29.31
N GLY A 26 5.73 -5.19 -29.18
CA GLY A 26 6.30 -4.82 -27.88
C GLY A 26 5.32 -4.08 -26.97
N MET A 27 4.55 -3.13 -27.52
CA MET A 27 3.50 -2.42 -26.78
C MET A 27 2.37 -3.35 -26.32
N LEU A 28 1.96 -4.31 -27.16
CA LEU A 28 0.96 -5.31 -26.80
C LEU A 28 1.50 -6.32 -25.76
N GLY A 29 2.80 -6.59 -25.76
CA GLY A 29 3.51 -7.44 -24.81
C GLY A 29 3.91 -6.79 -23.48
N GLY A 30 3.62 -5.49 -23.26
CA GLY A 30 4.05 -4.67 -22.12
C GLY A 30 3.54 -5.07 -20.73
N HIS A 31 3.06 -6.30 -20.55
CA HIS A 31 2.62 -6.81 -19.25
C HIS A 31 3.79 -7.02 -18.28
N ALA A 32 5.01 -7.23 -18.78
CA ALA A 32 6.18 -7.55 -17.95
C ALA A 32 6.67 -6.37 -17.07
N GLU A 33 6.63 -5.12 -17.56
CA GLU A 33 7.10 -3.96 -16.77
C GLU A 33 6.12 -3.56 -15.65
N LYS A 34 4.81 -3.54 -15.94
CA LYS A 34 3.79 -3.24 -14.92
C LYS A 34 3.75 -4.27 -13.80
N GLN A 35 3.97 -5.55 -14.11
CA GLN A 35 3.98 -6.62 -13.11
C GLN A 35 5.14 -6.47 -12.11
N ASN A 36 6.30 -5.98 -12.58
CA ASN A 36 7.45 -5.70 -11.72
C ASN A 36 7.22 -4.48 -10.81
N ALA A 37 6.66 -3.39 -11.33
CA ALA A 37 6.38 -2.20 -10.54
C ALA A 37 5.33 -2.45 -9.44
N GLY A 38 4.23 -3.12 -9.77
CA GLY A 38 3.18 -3.46 -8.79
C GLY A 38 3.68 -4.41 -7.69
N LYS A 39 4.55 -5.37 -8.05
CA LYS A 39 5.22 -6.24 -7.08
C LYS A 39 6.10 -5.46 -6.11
N LEU A 40 6.96 -4.58 -6.63
CA LEU A 40 7.87 -3.78 -5.80
C LEU A 40 7.07 -2.86 -4.86
N LEU A 41 6.01 -2.22 -5.37
CA LEU A 41 5.11 -1.40 -4.55
C LEU A 41 4.46 -2.22 -3.44
N TYR A 42 4.00 -3.44 -3.73
CA TYR A 42 3.44 -4.31 -2.69
C TYR A 42 4.47 -4.68 -1.64
N GLN A 43 5.70 -5.03 -2.03
CA GLN A 43 6.78 -5.36 -1.09
C GLN A 43 7.11 -4.18 -0.17
N VAL A 44 7.21 -2.98 -0.73
CA VAL A 44 7.43 -1.76 0.06
C VAL A 44 6.26 -1.52 1.01
N SER A 45 5.02 -1.61 0.52
CA SER A 45 3.84 -1.38 1.35
C SER A 45 3.72 -2.43 2.46
N MET A 46 3.96 -3.71 2.16
CA MET A 46 3.98 -4.80 3.14
C MET A 46 5.01 -4.55 4.24
N PHE A 47 6.21 -4.10 3.87
CA PHE A 47 7.25 -3.74 4.84
C PHE A 47 6.83 -2.55 5.72
N GLN A 48 6.22 -1.50 5.15
CA GLN A 48 5.71 -0.38 5.96
C GLN A 48 4.60 -0.82 6.92
N MET A 49 3.72 -1.72 6.48
CA MET A 49 2.69 -2.33 7.35
C MET A 49 3.33 -3.18 8.46
N GLU A 50 4.39 -3.92 8.18
CA GLU A 50 5.12 -4.67 9.21
C GLU A 50 5.75 -3.75 10.26
N LEU A 51 6.42 -2.67 9.80
CA LEU A 51 6.98 -1.65 10.69
C LEU A 51 5.91 -1.01 11.57
N LEU A 52 4.76 -0.64 11.00
CA LEU A 52 3.64 -0.10 11.76
C LEU A 52 3.16 -1.10 12.83
N GLY A 53 3.07 -2.39 12.49
CA GLY A 53 2.75 -3.43 13.46
C GLY A 53 3.75 -3.50 14.61
N SER A 54 5.06 -3.34 14.33
CA SER A 54 6.10 -3.26 15.36
C SER A 54 5.86 -2.08 16.31
N PHE A 55 5.66 -0.87 15.77
CA PHE A 55 5.42 0.30 16.61
C PHE A 55 4.13 0.21 17.42
N LEU A 56 3.09 -0.43 16.89
CA LEU A 56 1.86 -0.71 17.62
C LEU A 56 2.08 -1.71 18.76
N ASN A 57 2.99 -2.67 18.62
CA ASN A 57 3.37 -3.59 19.69
C ASN A 57 4.13 -2.90 20.82
N ASP A 58 4.92 -1.88 20.49
CA ASP A 58 5.72 -1.13 21.46
C ASP A 58 4.93 -0.02 22.18
N VAL A 59 3.66 0.20 21.84
CA VAL A 59 2.81 1.23 22.46
C VAL A 59 2.78 1.14 23.98
N ASN A 60 2.75 -0.07 24.55
CA ASN A 60 2.71 -0.25 26.00
C ASN A 60 4.01 0.17 26.70
N GLN A 61 5.10 0.33 25.94
CA GLN A 61 6.38 0.86 26.42
C GLN A 61 6.46 2.39 26.29
N MET A 62 5.52 3.02 25.57
CA MET A 62 5.46 4.46 25.39
C MET A 62 4.84 5.12 26.63
N GLN A 63 5.67 5.78 27.44
CA GLN A 63 5.23 6.43 28.68
C GLN A 63 4.42 7.71 28.46
N GLY A 64 4.39 8.25 27.23
CA GLY A 64 3.69 9.48 26.92
C GLY A 64 3.53 9.74 25.43
N THR A 65 2.79 10.80 25.10
CA THR A 65 2.45 11.22 23.74
C THR A 65 3.66 11.62 22.89
N GLY A 66 4.81 11.91 23.51
CA GLY A 66 6.09 12.10 22.81
C GLY A 66 6.63 10.81 22.18
N GLY A 67 6.33 9.64 22.76
CA GLY A 67 6.69 8.33 22.17
C GLY A 67 5.89 8.00 20.90
N LEU A 68 4.79 8.73 20.64
CA LEU A 68 3.94 8.49 19.47
C LEU A 68 4.51 9.05 18.17
N ASP A 69 5.63 9.79 18.18
CA ASP A 69 6.20 10.37 16.97
C ASP A 69 6.61 9.29 15.95
N LEU A 70 7.19 8.19 16.42
CA LEU A 70 7.56 7.05 15.59
C LEU A 70 6.31 6.33 15.06
N LEU A 71 5.30 6.16 15.90
CA LEU A 71 4.02 5.58 15.48
C LEU A 71 3.35 6.45 14.42
N ARG A 72 3.32 7.77 14.62
CA ARG A 72 2.78 8.73 13.64
C ARG A 72 3.51 8.58 12.31
N GLN A 73 4.84 8.58 12.31
CA GLN A 73 5.61 8.42 11.08
C GLN A 73 5.31 7.09 10.39
N ALA A 74 5.22 5.99 11.13
CA ALA A 74 4.92 4.67 10.59
C ALA A 74 3.51 4.59 9.98
N VAL A 75 2.50 5.18 10.64
CA VAL A 75 1.14 5.25 10.10
C VAL A 75 1.14 6.08 8.81
N TYR A 76 1.88 7.19 8.76
CA TYR A 76 1.97 8.04 7.57
C TYR A 76 2.54 7.26 6.38
N THR A 77 3.70 6.62 6.57
CA THR A 77 4.38 5.91 5.49
C THR A 77 3.57 4.72 5.03
N ALA A 78 2.98 3.95 5.95
CA ALA A 78 2.11 2.83 5.62
C ALA A 78 0.87 3.25 4.82
N ASN A 79 0.19 4.33 5.25
CA ASN A 79 -0.96 4.87 4.53
C ASN A 79 -0.56 5.34 3.12
N PHE A 80 0.52 6.11 3.02
CA PHE A 80 1.02 6.63 1.75
C PHE A 80 1.37 5.51 0.77
N THR A 81 2.08 4.47 1.22
CA THR A 81 2.47 3.37 0.33
C THR A 81 1.28 2.52 -0.09
N HIS A 82 0.30 2.32 0.80
CA HIS A 82 -0.92 1.60 0.46
C HIS A 82 -1.79 2.37 -0.53
N GLU A 83 -1.96 3.68 -0.35
CA GLU A 83 -2.67 4.52 -1.32
C GLU A 83 -2.03 4.45 -2.72
N HIS A 84 -0.70 4.48 -2.80
CA HIS A 84 0.00 4.32 -4.08
C HIS A 84 -0.17 2.91 -4.67
N LEU A 85 -0.27 1.88 -3.83
CA LEU A 85 -0.61 0.54 -4.27
C LEU A 85 -2.03 0.47 -4.83
N VAL A 86 -3.00 1.09 -4.16
CA VAL A 86 -4.39 1.20 -4.64
C VAL A 86 -4.43 1.94 -5.97
N LEU A 87 -3.71 3.05 -6.13
CA LEU A 87 -3.62 3.77 -7.40
C LEU A 87 -3.02 2.92 -8.53
N ALA A 88 -2.04 2.06 -8.23
CA ALA A 88 -1.42 1.18 -9.22
C ALA A 88 -2.34 0.02 -9.67
N PHE A 89 -3.15 -0.53 -8.75
CA PHE A 89 -4.03 -1.67 -9.02
C PHE A 89 -5.48 -1.27 -9.38
N GLY A 90 -5.91 -0.07 -9.01
CA GLY A 90 -7.26 0.44 -9.09
C GLY A 90 -8.11 0.09 -7.85
N GLU A 91 -8.96 1.03 -7.44
CA GLU A 91 -9.88 0.88 -6.30
C GLU A 91 -10.86 -0.29 -6.48
N ASP A 92 -11.20 -0.63 -7.73
CA ASP A 92 -12.07 -1.78 -8.05
C ASP A 92 -11.44 -3.13 -7.70
N ARG A 93 -10.11 -3.19 -7.56
CA ARG A 93 -9.36 -4.44 -7.33
C ARG A 93 -8.72 -4.52 -5.95
N LEU A 94 -8.39 -3.37 -5.36
CA LEU A 94 -7.74 -3.29 -4.05
C LEU A 94 -8.46 -2.27 -3.17
N THR A 95 -8.88 -2.73 -1.99
CA THR A 95 -9.60 -1.87 -1.04
C THR A 95 -8.69 -0.74 -0.53
N PRO A 96 -9.17 0.51 -0.46
CA PRO A 96 -8.52 1.54 0.34
C PRO A 96 -8.60 1.18 1.84
N LEU A 97 -7.63 1.70 2.61
CA LEU A 97 -7.52 1.46 4.07
C LEU A 97 -7.80 2.77 4.82
N ASN A 98 -9.07 3.13 4.94
CA ASN A 98 -9.49 4.37 5.60
C ASN A 98 -9.14 4.37 7.09
N GLY A 99 -9.01 3.19 7.69
CA GLY A 99 -8.64 3.03 9.09
C GLY A 99 -7.24 3.57 9.38
N LEU A 100 -6.29 3.50 8.42
CA LEU A 100 -4.97 4.09 8.58
C LEU A 100 -5.03 5.62 8.66
N THR A 101 -5.88 6.24 7.82
CA THR A 101 -6.14 7.68 7.89
C THR A 101 -6.77 8.08 9.23
N GLN A 102 -7.74 7.31 9.72
CA GLN A 102 -8.35 7.56 11.04
C GLN A 102 -7.35 7.37 12.18
N LEU A 103 -6.46 6.38 12.07
CA LEU A 103 -5.42 6.11 13.06
C LEU A 103 -4.44 7.27 13.13
N MET A 104 -4.03 7.80 11.98
CA MET A 104 -3.20 8.99 11.88
C MET A 104 -3.84 10.16 12.63
N GLN A 105 -5.11 10.46 12.32
CA GLN A 105 -5.84 11.55 12.95
C GLN A 105 -5.94 11.37 14.47
N TYR A 106 -6.19 10.14 14.93
CA TYR A 106 -6.22 9.83 16.35
C TYR A 106 -4.87 10.06 17.03
N VAL A 107 -3.77 9.55 16.45
CA VAL A 107 -2.42 9.76 16.98
C VAL A 107 -2.09 11.25 17.05
N VAL A 108 -2.38 12.02 16.00
CA VAL A 108 -2.17 13.47 15.99
C VAL A 108 -2.99 14.15 17.08
N ARG A 109 -4.27 13.77 17.27
CA ARG A 109 -5.14 14.31 18.33
C ARG A 109 -4.55 14.09 19.72
N LEU A 110 -3.98 12.92 19.98
CA LEU A 110 -3.31 12.64 21.27
C LEU A 110 -2.14 13.59 21.52
N GLN A 111 -1.44 14.00 20.47
CA GLN A 111 -0.26 14.89 20.54
C GLN A 111 -0.59 16.39 20.57
N ILE A 112 -1.83 16.83 20.29
CA ILE A 112 -2.22 18.25 20.34
C ILE A 112 -1.95 18.88 21.72
N GLY A 113 -2.08 18.08 22.79
CA GLY A 113 -1.79 18.51 24.16
C GLY A 113 -0.30 18.56 24.52
N GLY A 114 0.61 18.41 23.56
CA GLY A 114 2.05 18.35 23.79
C GLY A 114 2.50 16.99 24.35
N GLN A 115 3.69 16.97 24.97
CA GLN A 115 4.26 15.77 25.61
C GLN A 115 3.66 15.58 27.01
N ARG A 116 2.69 14.68 27.12
CA ARG A 116 2.04 14.31 28.37
C ARG A 116 1.96 12.79 28.50
N PRO A 117 1.78 12.26 29.72
CA PRO A 117 1.44 10.85 29.89
C PRO A 117 0.17 10.49 29.11
N LEU A 118 0.15 9.28 28.57
CA LEU A 118 -1.06 8.70 28.00
C LEU A 118 -2.04 8.41 29.14
N LYS A 119 -3.30 8.77 28.94
CA LYS A 119 -4.37 8.38 29.86
C LYS A 119 -4.67 6.89 29.69
N ALA A 120 -5.25 6.28 30.72
CA ALA A 120 -5.56 4.84 30.72
C ALA A 120 -6.51 4.44 29.57
N ASP A 121 -7.49 5.27 29.25
CA ASP A 121 -8.43 5.07 28.14
C ASP A 121 -7.76 5.21 26.77
N GLU A 122 -6.80 6.12 26.63
CA GLU A 122 -6.01 6.32 25.41
C GLU A 122 -5.10 5.11 25.15
N ALA A 123 -4.39 4.65 26.18
CA ALA A 123 -3.55 3.47 26.12
C ALA A 123 -4.37 2.20 25.81
N GLN A 124 -5.53 2.03 26.45
CA GLN A 124 -6.44 0.93 26.18
C GLN A 124 -6.95 0.96 24.73
N THR A 125 -7.23 2.16 24.19
CA THR A 125 -7.67 2.31 22.80
C THR A 125 -6.58 1.90 21.82
N LEU A 126 -5.32 2.30 22.06
CA LEU A 126 -4.19 1.87 21.22
C LEU A 126 -3.95 0.36 21.29
N GLU A 127 -4.15 -0.27 22.45
CA GLU A 127 -4.08 -1.73 22.60
C GLU A 127 -5.22 -2.44 21.82
N GLN A 128 -6.42 -1.86 21.76
CA GLN A 128 -7.50 -2.37 20.92
C GLN A 128 -7.18 -2.24 19.43
N ILE A 129 -6.60 -1.11 19.02
CA ILE A 129 -6.14 -0.88 17.65
C ILE A 129 -5.07 -1.92 17.28
N ARG A 130 -4.09 -2.16 18.15
CA ARG A 130 -3.04 -3.18 17.94
C ARG A 130 -3.63 -4.56 17.64
N LYS A 131 -4.66 -4.98 18.38
CA LYS A 131 -5.35 -6.25 18.15
C LYS A 131 -6.06 -6.28 16.79
N GLN A 132 -6.80 -5.22 16.48
CA GLN A 132 -7.50 -5.10 15.19
C GLN A 132 -6.52 -5.06 14.01
N TYR A 133 -5.36 -4.44 14.22
CA TYR A 133 -4.29 -4.35 13.25
C TYR A 133 -3.69 -5.71 12.92
N ALA A 134 -3.55 -6.61 13.90
CA ALA A 134 -3.00 -7.94 13.67
C ALA A 134 -3.84 -8.74 12.64
N ASP A 135 -5.17 -8.68 12.75
CA ASP A 135 -6.07 -9.32 11.78
C ASP A 135 -5.97 -8.68 10.38
N MET A 136 -5.85 -7.34 10.35
CA MET A 136 -5.64 -6.59 9.11
C MET A 136 -4.32 -6.99 8.44
N PHE A 137 -3.24 -7.10 9.22
CA PHE A 137 -1.91 -7.46 8.73
C PHE A 137 -1.82 -8.90 8.22
N ASP A 138 -2.49 -9.86 8.87
CA ASP A 138 -2.55 -11.24 8.38
C ASP A 138 -3.24 -11.34 7.01
N ALA A 139 -4.37 -10.63 6.84
CA ALA A 139 -5.05 -10.54 5.55
C ALA A 139 -4.17 -9.82 4.51
N TYR A 140 -3.49 -8.75 4.92
CA TYR A 140 -2.59 -7.98 4.07
C TYR A 140 -1.42 -8.81 3.56
N GLY A 141 -0.76 -9.59 4.42
CA GLY A 141 0.38 -10.44 4.03
C GLY A 141 0.03 -11.53 3.01
N LYS A 142 -1.26 -11.90 2.93
CA LYS A 142 -1.81 -12.89 1.99
C LYS A 142 -2.50 -12.24 0.78
N LEU A 143 -2.46 -10.90 0.67
CA LEU A 143 -3.22 -10.14 -0.31
C LEU A 143 -2.81 -10.45 -1.75
N MET A 144 -1.53 -10.74 -2.00
CA MET A 144 -1.02 -11.13 -3.32
C MET A 144 -0.82 -12.63 -3.45
N SER A 145 -1.25 -13.17 -4.61
CA SER A 145 -0.90 -14.52 -5.02
C SER A 145 0.57 -14.61 -5.48
N PRO A 146 1.12 -15.82 -5.67
CA PRO A 146 2.43 -16.01 -6.31
C PRO A 146 2.54 -15.42 -7.72
N SER A 147 1.41 -15.24 -8.42
CA SER A 147 1.31 -14.59 -9.74
C SER A 147 1.15 -13.07 -9.67
N TYR A 148 1.26 -12.47 -8.47
CA TYR A 148 1.13 -11.03 -8.20
C TYR A 148 -0.23 -10.45 -8.61
N SER A 149 -1.29 -11.26 -8.51
CA SER A 149 -2.67 -10.80 -8.60
C SER A 149 -3.27 -10.65 -7.20
N ILE A 150 -4.14 -9.66 -7.02
CA ILE A 150 -4.87 -9.48 -5.77
C ILE A 150 -5.81 -10.67 -5.55
N VAL A 151 -5.73 -11.28 -4.36
CA VAL A 151 -6.60 -12.37 -3.93
C VAL A 151 -7.88 -11.76 -3.36
N SER A 152 -8.98 -11.82 -4.11
CA SER A 152 -10.27 -11.22 -3.73
C SER A 152 -10.72 -11.59 -2.32
N ALA A 153 -10.61 -12.86 -1.94
CA ALA A 153 -11.00 -13.32 -0.60
C ALA A 153 -10.20 -12.67 0.53
N GLN A 154 -8.93 -12.31 0.29
CA GLN A 154 -8.10 -11.62 1.27
C GLN A 154 -8.37 -10.12 1.25
N ASN A 155 -8.65 -9.54 0.08
CA ASN A 155 -9.11 -8.16 -0.03
C ASN A 155 -10.44 -7.93 0.73
N ASP A 156 -11.38 -8.87 0.67
CA ASP A 156 -12.64 -8.80 1.43
C ASP A 156 -12.42 -8.87 2.94
N LYS A 157 -11.48 -9.72 3.39
CA LYS A 157 -11.09 -9.78 4.80
C LYS A 157 -10.41 -8.49 5.24
N LEU A 158 -9.51 -7.97 4.42
CA LEU A 158 -8.82 -6.71 4.65
C LEU A 158 -9.81 -5.55 4.79
N MET A 159 -10.79 -5.46 3.89
CA MET A 159 -11.87 -4.46 3.95
C MET A 159 -12.68 -4.56 5.24
N LYS A 160 -13.04 -5.78 5.67
CA LYS A 160 -13.78 -5.99 6.93
C LYS A 160 -12.95 -5.58 8.15
N ALA A 161 -11.67 -5.92 8.17
CA ALA A 161 -10.76 -5.56 9.25
C ALA A 161 -10.55 -4.03 9.32
N ASP A 162 -10.35 -3.38 8.17
CA ASP A 162 -10.24 -1.92 8.06
C ASP A 162 -11.52 -1.21 8.53
N LYS A 163 -12.70 -1.73 8.14
CA LYS A 163 -13.98 -1.18 8.57
C LYS A 163 -14.15 -1.23 10.08
N ALA A 164 -13.82 -2.37 10.71
CA ALA A 164 -13.88 -2.52 12.15
C ALA A 164 -12.92 -1.55 12.87
N MET A 165 -11.70 -1.37 12.36
CA MET A 165 -10.74 -0.40 12.87
C MET A 165 -11.24 1.04 12.71
N THR A 166 -11.78 1.37 11.54
CA THR A 166 -12.39 2.68 11.24
C THR A 166 -13.53 3.01 12.19
N GLU A 167 -14.43 2.05 12.44
CA GLU A 167 -15.56 2.24 13.35
C GLU A 167 -15.11 2.45 14.80
N LEU A 168 -14.10 1.72 15.26
CA LEU A 168 -13.49 1.90 16.57
C LEU A 168 -12.92 3.32 16.71
N LEU A 169 -12.08 3.74 15.76
CA LEU A 169 -11.41 5.04 15.76
C LEU A 169 -12.40 6.19 15.64
N ARG A 170 -13.42 6.07 14.78
CA ARG A 170 -14.44 7.11 14.61
C ARG A 170 -15.24 7.33 15.91
N LYS A 171 -15.60 6.25 16.61
CA LYS A 171 -16.27 6.36 17.92
C LYS A 171 -15.41 7.10 18.93
N LYS A 172 -14.09 6.88 18.92
CA LYS A 172 -13.13 7.53 19.81
C LYS A 172 -12.79 8.96 19.40
N LEU A 173 -12.86 9.30 18.12
CA LEU A 173 -12.66 10.65 17.62
C LEU A 173 -13.85 11.58 17.90
N LEU A 174 -15.06 11.03 18.03
CA LEU A 174 -16.29 11.78 18.35
C LEU A 174 -16.51 11.99 19.85
N GLN A 175 -15.80 11.25 20.71
CA GLN A 175 -15.75 11.43 22.16
C GLN A 175 -14.64 12.41 22.53
#